data_AF-A0A1F8TIZ1-F1
#
_entry.id   AF-A0A1F8TIZ1-F1
#
_cell.length_a   1.000
_cell.length_b   1.000
_cell.length_c   1.000
_cell.angle_alpha   90.00
_cell.angle_beta   90.00
_cell.angle_gamma   90.00
#
_symmetry.space_group_name_H-M   'P 1'
#
loop_
_entity.id
_entity.type
_entity.pdbx_description
1 polymer ?
#
loop_
_entity_poly.entity_id
_entity_poly.type
_entity_poly.pdbx_seq_one_letter_code
_entity_poly.pdbx_strand_id
1 'polypeptide(L)' 'MRDVTGAGAAFCGGFLAGLADTGDLVDACLRGAVSASLTIEGHGALYAVGAHPGLASARLNALRPLVTRI' A
#
# COMPACT_ATOMS: atom_id res chain seq x y z
N MET A 1 -14.21 4.60 2.50
CA MET A 1 -13.80 4.59 1.07
C MET A 1 -14.46 5.78 0.40
N ARG A 2 -13.69 6.69 -0.20
CA ARG A 2 -14.23 7.92 -0.83
C ARG A 2 -14.15 7.88 -2.35
N ASP A 3 -13.07 7.34 -2.90
CA ASP A 3 -12.84 7.13 -4.33
C ASP A 3 -12.16 5.77 -4.47
N VAL A 4 -12.54 4.96 -5.45
CA VAL A 4 -11.91 3.65 -5.68
C VAL A 4 -10.97 3.68 -6.89
N THR A 5 -10.97 4.79 -7.61
CA THR A 5 -10.21 4.99 -8.83
C THR A 5 -8.72 4.90 -8.53
N GLY A 6 -7.99 4.14 -9.36
CA GLY A 6 -6.55 3.97 -9.21
C GLY A 6 -6.11 3.04 -8.07
N ALA A 7 -7.01 2.45 -7.29
CA ALA A 7 -6.64 1.52 -6.21
C ALA A 7 -5.79 0.33 -6.71
N GLY A 8 -6.17 -0.26 -7.84
CA GLY A 8 -5.41 -1.35 -8.46
C GLY A 8 -4.02 -0.90 -8.96
N ALA A 9 -3.94 0.29 -9.57
CA ALA A 9 -2.67 0.86 -10.01
C ALA A 9 -1.73 1.15 -8.82
N ALA A 10 -2.28 1.70 -7.74
CA ALA A 10 -1.56 1.94 -6.50
C ALA A 10 -1.10 0.63 -5.84
N PHE A 11 -1.93 -0.42 -5.86
CA PHE A 11 -1.53 -1.75 -5.41
C PHE A 11 -0.35 -2.28 -6.21
N CYS A 12 -0.45 -2.29 -7.54
CA CYS A 12 0.62 -2.79 -8.41
C CYS A 12 1.92 -2.00 -8.23
N GLY A 13 1.84 -0.67 -8.12
CA GLY A 13 3.00 0.18 -7.84
C GLY A 13 3.67 -0.15 -6.51
N GLY A 14 2.89 -0.23 -5.43
CA GLY A 14 3.40 -0.60 -4.10
C GLY A 14 3.95 -2.02 -4.04
N PHE A 15 3.33 -2.97 -4.77
CA PHE A 15 3.80 -4.34 -4.90
C PHE A 15 5.15 -4.40 -5.62
N LEU A 16 5.26 -3.78 -6.80
CA LEU A 16 6.50 -3.79 -7.58
C LEU A 16 7.65 -3.11 -6.84
N ALA A 17 7.39 -1.98 -6.19
CA ALA A 17 8.39 -1.32 -5.34
C ALA A 17 8.82 -2.22 -4.17
N GLY A 18 7.86 -2.85 -3.49
CA GLY A 18 8.14 -3.79 -2.41
C GLY A 18 8.95 -5.01 -2.83
N LEU A 19 8.62 -5.57 -3.99
CA LEU A 19 9.30 -6.72 -4.55
C LEU A 19 10.72 -6.36 -4.98
N ALA A 20 10.92 -5.19 -5.60
CA ALA A 20 12.23 -4.69 -5.99
C ALA A 20 13.14 -4.45 -4.77
N ASP A 21 12.59 -3.92 -3.68
CA ASP A 21 13.36 -3.60 -2.47
C ASP A 21 13.73 -4.84 -1.64
N THR A 22 12.84 -5.83 -1.55
CA THR A 22 12.97 -6.91 -0.55
C THR A 22 13.08 -8.31 -1.14
N GLY A 23 12.62 -8.52 -2.39
CA GLY A 23 12.46 -9.84 -2.97
C GLY A 23 11.36 -10.71 -2.32
N ASP A 24 10.64 -10.20 -1.32
CA ASP A 24 9.64 -10.94 -0.57
C ASP A 24 8.23 -10.65 -1.09
N LEU A 25 7.58 -11.67 -1.66
CA LEU A 25 6.24 -11.54 -2.24
C LEU A 25 5.18 -11.15 -1.21
N VAL A 26 5.30 -11.60 0.04
CA VAL A 26 4.33 -11.28 1.09
C VAL A 26 4.52 -9.83 1.55
N ASP A 27 5.75 -9.37 1.74
CA ASP A 27 6.02 -7.95 2.06
C ASP A 27 5.59 -7.04 0.90
N ALA A 28 5.81 -7.47 -0.35
CA ALA A 28 5.34 -6.77 -1.55
C ALA A 28 3.82 -6.64 -1.59
N CYS A 29 3.08 -7.74 -1.35
CA CYS A 29 1.62 -7.71 -1.26
C CYS A 29 1.12 -6.76 -0.18
N LEU A 30 1.76 -6.75 0.99
CA LEU A 30 1.42 -5.84 2.08
C LEU A 30 1.65 -4.38 1.70
N ARG A 31 2.78 -4.04 1.07
CA ARG A 31 3.07 -2.69 0.57
C ARG A 31 2.10 -2.24 -0.50
N GLY A 32 1.70 -3.14 -1.40
CA GLY A 32 0.64 -2.89 -2.38
C GLY A 32 -0.70 -2.58 -1.69
N ALA A 33 -1.10 -3.40 -0.72
CA ALA A 33 -2.35 -3.21 0.02
C ALA A 33 -2.37 -1.87 0.78
N VAL A 34 -1.26 -1.50 1.43
CA VAL A 34 -1.13 -0.20 2.09
C VAL A 34 -1.25 0.95 1.09
N SER A 35 -0.58 0.86 -0.06
CA SER A 35 -0.64 1.90 -1.10
C SER A 35 -2.07 2.11 -1.60
N ALA A 36 -2.78 1.03 -1.94
CA ALA A 36 -4.18 1.10 -2.33
C ALA A 36 -5.08 1.67 -1.21
N SER A 37 -4.84 1.27 0.04
CA SER A 37 -5.64 1.77 1.18
C SER A 37 -5.55 3.29 1.36
N LEU A 38 -4.40 3.90 1.05
CA LEU A 38 -4.22 5.36 1.12
C LEU A 38 -4.86 6.06 -0.08
N THR A 39 -4.74 5.48 -1.28
CA THR A 39 -5.35 6.03 -2.49
C THR A 39 -6.86 6.15 -2.37
N ILE A 40 -7.54 5.16 -1.76
CA ILE A 40 -9.00 5.15 -1.71
C ILE A 40 -9.65 6.10 -0.69
N GLU A 41 -8.83 6.81 0.09
CA GLU A 41 -9.29 7.74 1.12
C GLU A 41 -9.59 9.14 0.61
N GLY A 42 -9.17 9.45 -0.62
CA GLY A 42 -9.41 10.76 -1.24
C GLY A 42 -9.44 10.66 -2.76
N HIS A 43 -9.58 11.80 -3.40
CA HIS A 43 -9.85 11.88 -4.84
C HIS A 43 -8.59 12.29 -5.61
N GLY A 44 -8.40 11.68 -6.79
CA GLY A 44 -7.31 12.03 -7.71
C GLY A 44 -5.97 11.35 -7.42
N ALA A 45 -5.14 11.27 -8.46
CA ALA A 45 -3.93 10.45 -8.48
C ALA A 45 -2.84 10.85 -7.46
N LEU A 46 -2.82 12.12 -7.03
CA LEU A 46 -1.79 12.66 -6.13
C LEU A 46 -2.24 12.73 -4.67
N TYR A 47 -3.50 12.38 -4.35
CA TYR A 47 -4.00 12.48 -2.98
C TYR A 47 -3.13 11.72 -1.97
N ALA A 48 -2.73 10.48 -2.32
CA ALA A 48 -1.93 9.64 -1.45
C ALA A 48 -0.52 10.20 -1.17
N VAL A 49 0.01 11.08 -2.03
CA VAL A 49 1.31 11.74 -1.83
C VAL A 49 1.26 12.73 -0.66
N GLY A 50 0.10 13.32 -0.40
CA GLY A 50 -0.13 14.21 0.74
C GLY A 50 -0.38 13.51 2.08
N ALA A 51 -0.30 12.17 2.11
CA ALA A 51 -0.48 11.42 3.35
C ALA A 51 0.61 11.77 4.40
N HIS A 52 0.25 11.69 5.68
CA HIS A 52 1.18 12.00 6.76
C HIS A 52 2.46 11.16 6.64
N PRO A 53 3.67 11.76 6.78
CA PRO A 53 4.92 11.02 6.79
C PRO A 53 4.88 9.86 7.81
N GLY A 54 5.16 8.64 7.36
CA GLY A 54 5.14 7.45 8.22
C GLY A 54 3.78 6.75 8.38
N LEU A 55 2.67 7.31 7.87
CA LEU A 55 1.37 6.61 7.90
C LEU A 55 1.41 5.28 7.14
N ALA A 56 2.07 5.26 5.98
CA ALA A 56 2.27 4.02 5.22
C ALA A 56 3.04 2.97 6.04
N SER A 57 4.13 3.36 6.71
CA SER A 57 4.91 2.49 7.58
C SER A 57 4.10 1.99 8.78
N ALA A 58 3.29 2.87 9.40
CA ALA A 58 2.42 2.49 10.51
C ALA A 58 1.40 1.42 10.10
N ARG A 59 0.75 1.58 8.93
CA ARG A 59 -0.17 0.57 8.40
C ARG A 59 0.53 -0.74 8.07
N LEU A 60 1.70 -0.66 7.43
CA LEU A 60 2.48 -1.85 7.10
C LEU A 60 2.84 -2.64 8.36
N ASN A 61 3.31 -1.95 9.41
CA ASN A 61 3.65 -2.58 10.68
C ASN A 61 2.43 -3.16 11.40
N ALA A 62 1.25 -2.53 11.26
CA ALA A 62 0.01 -3.08 11.81
C ALA A 62 -0.47 -4.34 11.07
N LEU A 63 -0.23 -4.44 9.75
CA LEU A 63 -0.65 -5.59 8.94
C LEU A 63 0.31 -6.78 8.99
N ARG A 64 1.62 -6.54 9.08
CA ARG A 64 2.65 -7.60 9.11
C ARG A 64 2.36 -8.75 10.08
N PRO A 65 1.99 -8.53 11.36
CA PRO A 65 1.73 -9.63 12.29
C PRO A 65 0.42 -10.38 12.00
N LEU A 66 -0.47 -9.84 11.15
CA LEU A 66 -1.77 -10.43 10.83
C LEU A 66 -1.71 -11.41 9.64
N VAL A 67 -0.58 -11.46 8.92
CA VAL A 67 -0.43 -12.29 7.72
C VAL A 67 0.43 -13.51 8.02
N THR A 68 -0.14 -14.68 7.78
CA THR A 68 0.55 -15.97 7.86
C THR A 68 1.04 -16.38 6.47
N ARG A 69 2.26 -16.92 6.37
CA ARG A 69 2.76 -17.54 5.15
C ARG A 69 2.17 -18.95 5.03
N ILE A 70 1.61 -19.26 3.86
CA ILE A 70 1.12 -20.59 3.50
C ILE A 70 2.22 -21.41 2.83
#